data_AF-A0A8W7PN31-F1
#
_entry.id   AF-A0A8W7PN31-F1
#
_cell.length_a   1.000
_cell.length_b   1.000
_cell.length_c   1.000
_cell.angle_alpha   90.00
_cell.angle_beta   90.00
_cell.angle_gamma   90.00
#
_symmetry.space_group_name_H-M   'P 1'
#
loop_
_entity.id
_entity.type
_entity.pdbx_description
1 polymer ?
#
loop_
_entity_poly.entity_id
_entity_poly.type
_entity_poly.pdbx_seq_one_letter_code
_entity_poly.pdbx_strand_id
1 'polypeptide(L)'
;MTAAAGHSYLNRYGVVVGREVLVQTQNDAAYEAAIDLAQCGVKVILADARQGGAAAWRQQALKYAGAELLLGHGIAKVLGDKSVSGAQLVKLDGRNNQVVGSGPRLSVDTVLSSGGLTSTVHLFCHNGGRPVWNQQQLPTPPWAALLLGHGRGSSGNAPSVASEEVAAPRAIFRLPDGKPEGHGAKAFVDYQNDVAAADIHTAVRENYRSIEHVKRYTALGFGTDQGKLSNINGFAIAAEALGKPIAEVGTTTYRPSYTPVTFGALAGPHVGETFDARRYTAMQASHDARKAEYEVVGQWMRPWYFPKPGEDLHAAVN
;
A
#
# COMPACT_ATOMS: atom_id res chain seq x y z
N MET A 1 7.64 -0.55 -11.03
CA MET A 1 7.38 0.53 -10.04
C MET A 1 6.05 1.19 -10.36
N THR A 2 5.44 1.95 -9.45
CA THR A 2 4.24 2.73 -9.79
C THR A 2 4.63 3.99 -10.58
N ALA A 3 3.75 4.46 -11.45
CA ALA A 3 3.98 5.71 -12.20
C ALA A 3 4.17 6.91 -11.26
N ALA A 4 3.39 6.98 -10.17
CA ALA A 4 3.52 8.02 -9.15
C ALA A 4 4.89 7.99 -8.44
N ALA A 5 5.45 6.80 -8.19
CA ALA A 5 6.80 6.68 -7.64
C ALA A 5 7.85 7.17 -8.64
N GLY A 6 7.74 6.77 -9.91
CA GLY A 6 8.64 7.26 -10.98
C GLY A 6 8.61 8.79 -11.12
N HIS A 7 7.41 9.36 -11.08
CA HIS A 7 7.18 10.81 -11.09
C HIS A 7 7.79 11.50 -9.88
N SER A 8 7.65 10.91 -8.68
CA SER A 8 8.26 11.42 -7.45
C SER A 8 9.78 11.36 -7.49
N TYR A 9 10.37 10.27 -7.97
CA TYR A 9 11.83 10.16 -8.17
C TYR A 9 12.35 11.28 -9.06
N LEU A 10 11.65 11.56 -10.15
CA LEU A 10 12.02 12.63 -11.06
C LEU A 10 11.89 14.01 -10.39
N ASN A 11 10.68 14.41 -10.01
CA ASN A 11 10.40 15.79 -9.64
C ASN A 11 10.86 16.17 -8.23
N ARG A 12 10.86 15.22 -7.30
CA ARG A 12 11.26 15.50 -5.91
C ARG A 12 12.74 15.26 -5.67
N TYR A 13 13.32 14.28 -6.34
CA TYR A 13 14.69 13.85 -6.06
C TYR A 13 15.66 14.10 -7.24
N GLY A 14 15.17 14.55 -8.41
CA GLY A 14 16.01 14.80 -9.58
C GLY A 14 16.58 13.53 -10.20
N VAL A 15 15.91 12.38 -10.03
CA VAL A 15 16.40 11.06 -10.46
C VAL A 15 15.50 10.48 -11.53
N VAL A 16 16.05 10.23 -12.72
CA VAL A 16 15.37 9.42 -13.74
C VAL A 16 15.44 7.93 -13.36
N VAL A 17 14.32 7.22 -13.53
CA VAL A 17 14.18 5.81 -13.12
C VAL A 17 14.57 4.80 -14.19
N GLY A 18 14.95 5.26 -15.37
CA GLY A 18 15.34 4.46 -16.54
C GLY A 18 15.64 5.37 -17.72
N ARG A 19 16.22 4.81 -18.79
CA ARG A 19 16.48 5.52 -20.05
C ARG A 19 15.40 5.24 -21.09
N GLU A 20 14.84 4.03 -21.09
CA GLU A 20 13.76 3.60 -21.96
C GLU A 20 12.61 3.04 -21.11
N VAL A 21 11.60 3.88 -20.88
CA VAL A 21 10.54 3.62 -19.90
C VAL A 21 9.24 3.28 -20.61
N LEU A 22 8.68 2.12 -20.27
CA LEU A 22 7.30 1.77 -20.61
C LEU A 22 6.37 2.13 -19.45
N VAL A 23 5.35 2.93 -19.72
CA VAL A 23 4.30 3.31 -18.76
C VAL A 23 3.00 2.60 -19.14
N GLN A 24 2.54 1.67 -18.32
CA GLN A 24 1.20 1.08 -18.45
C GLN A 24 0.18 1.88 -17.64
N THR A 25 -0.94 2.24 -18.25
CA THR A 25 -2.04 2.92 -17.55
C THR A 25 -3.41 2.44 -17.99
N GLN A 26 -4.41 2.80 -17.19
CA GLN A 26 -5.84 2.67 -17.47
C GLN A 26 -6.64 3.89 -16.98
N ASN A 27 -5.93 4.99 -16.70
CA ASN A 27 -6.44 6.26 -16.19
C ASN A 27 -5.48 7.39 -16.60
N ASP A 28 -5.91 8.64 -16.40
CA ASP A 28 -5.17 9.83 -16.82
C ASP A 28 -3.95 10.14 -15.92
N ALA A 29 -3.90 9.64 -14.69
CA ALA A 29 -2.88 10.03 -13.70
C ALA A 29 -1.44 9.68 -14.11
N ALA A 30 -1.26 8.71 -15.02
CA ALA A 30 0.07 8.34 -15.49
C ALA A 30 0.63 9.28 -16.57
N TYR A 31 -0.20 10.10 -17.21
CA TYR A 31 0.21 10.93 -18.34
C TYR A 31 1.20 12.00 -17.91
N GLU A 32 0.99 12.64 -16.75
CA GLU A 32 1.92 13.64 -16.20
C GLU A 32 3.31 13.04 -15.95
N ALA A 33 3.36 11.87 -15.32
CA ALA A 33 4.62 11.16 -15.11
C ALA A 33 5.35 10.87 -16.42
N ALA A 34 4.62 10.45 -17.46
CA ALA A 34 5.18 10.16 -18.77
C ALA A 34 5.66 11.42 -19.51
N ILE A 35 4.89 12.52 -19.43
CA ILE A 35 5.24 13.82 -20.00
C ILE A 35 6.54 14.33 -19.37
N ASP A 36 6.62 14.38 -18.04
CA ASP A 36 7.78 14.94 -17.33
C ASP A 36 9.04 14.11 -17.60
N LEU A 37 8.93 12.77 -17.60
CA LEU A 37 10.05 11.89 -17.95
C LEU A 37 10.54 12.18 -19.37
N ALA A 38 9.62 12.30 -20.34
CA ALA A 38 9.98 12.56 -21.73
C ALA A 38 10.63 13.94 -21.92
N GLN A 39 10.16 14.97 -21.22
CA GLN A 39 10.77 16.30 -21.22
C GLN A 39 12.20 16.31 -20.66
N CYS A 40 12.54 15.38 -19.77
CA CYS A 40 13.90 15.15 -19.30
C CYS A 40 14.76 14.29 -20.24
N GLY A 41 14.29 14.00 -21.46
CA GLY A 41 15.03 13.24 -22.46
C GLY A 41 14.98 11.72 -22.28
N VAL A 42 14.10 11.21 -21.40
CA VAL A 42 13.84 9.76 -21.30
C VAL A 42 13.01 9.32 -22.50
N LYS A 43 13.35 8.19 -23.11
CA LYS A 43 12.51 7.61 -24.17
C LYS A 43 11.31 6.93 -23.53
N VAL A 44 10.12 7.51 -23.69
CA VAL A 44 8.91 7.04 -23.04
C VAL A 44 7.93 6.45 -24.06
N ILE A 45 7.43 5.26 -23.75
CA ILE A 45 6.28 4.64 -24.43
C ILE A 45 5.17 4.51 -23.40
N LEU A 46 4.01 5.11 -23.63
CA LEU A 46 2.84 4.99 -22.77
C LEU A 46 1.81 4.06 -23.43
N ALA A 47 1.57 2.90 -22.81
CA ALA A 47 0.50 1.97 -23.17
C ALA A 47 -0.74 2.26 -22.31
N ASP A 48 -1.80 2.78 -22.94
CA ASP A 48 -3.09 3.01 -22.28
C ASP A 48 -4.04 1.87 -22.65
N ALA A 49 -4.59 1.20 -21.64
CA ALA A 49 -5.56 0.12 -21.85
C ALA A 49 -6.89 0.62 -22.43
N ARG A 50 -7.14 1.93 -22.44
CA ARG A 50 -8.34 2.55 -23.03
C ARG A 50 -8.13 2.84 -24.51
N GLN A 51 -9.17 2.60 -25.31
CA GLN A 51 -9.15 2.93 -26.74
C GLN A 51 -9.18 4.44 -26.99
N GLY A 52 -9.82 5.21 -26.10
CA GLY A 52 -9.92 6.67 -26.20
C GLY A 52 -8.78 7.44 -25.53
N GLY A 53 -7.95 6.79 -24.72
CA GLY A 53 -6.87 7.44 -23.96
C GLY A 53 -7.37 8.40 -22.86
N ALA A 54 -6.51 9.35 -22.51
CA ALA A 54 -6.82 10.47 -21.60
C ALA A 54 -7.58 11.61 -22.28
N ALA A 55 -7.87 12.69 -21.55
CA ALA A 55 -8.36 13.93 -22.14
C ALA A 55 -7.47 14.39 -23.31
N ALA A 56 -8.07 14.98 -24.36
CA ALA A 56 -7.38 15.28 -25.62
C ALA A 56 -6.13 16.16 -25.44
N TRP A 57 -6.20 17.13 -24.53
CA TRP A 57 -5.08 18.02 -24.22
C TRP A 57 -3.89 17.27 -23.60
N ARG A 58 -4.13 16.24 -22.75
CA ARG A 58 -3.07 15.40 -22.16
C ARG A 58 -2.37 14.56 -23.22
N GLN A 59 -3.14 13.99 -24.15
CA GLN A 59 -2.58 13.23 -25.27
C GLN A 59 -1.72 14.13 -26.16
N GLN A 60 -2.18 15.36 -26.40
CA GLN A 60 -1.43 16.34 -27.17
C GLN A 60 -0.15 16.78 -26.46
N ALA A 61 -0.19 17.02 -25.15
CA ALA A 61 0.99 17.34 -24.34
C ALA A 61 2.02 16.20 -24.33
N LEU A 62 1.56 14.95 -24.19
CA LEU A 62 2.41 13.75 -24.28
C LEU A 62 3.14 13.67 -25.62
N LYS A 63 2.42 13.93 -26.72
CA LYS A 63 3.01 13.97 -28.06
C LYS A 63 4.04 15.09 -28.21
N TYR A 64 3.76 16.29 -27.69
CA TYR A 64 4.72 17.40 -27.71
C TYR A 64 5.97 17.14 -26.88
N ALA A 65 5.85 16.38 -25.79
CA ALA A 65 6.99 15.94 -24.98
C ALA A 65 7.87 14.89 -25.69
N GLY A 66 7.42 14.34 -26.83
CA GLY A 66 8.16 13.33 -27.59
C GLY A 66 7.93 11.89 -27.15
N ALA A 67 6.91 11.62 -26.32
CA ALA A 67 6.56 10.26 -25.91
C ALA A 67 5.65 9.57 -26.94
N GLU A 68 5.83 8.26 -27.07
CA GLU A 68 4.98 7.40 -27.92
C GLU A 68 3.72 6.97 -27.16
N LEU A 69 2.55 7.03 -27.79
CA LEU A 69 1.26 6.65 -27.20
C LEU A 69 0.68 5.43 -27.92
N LEU A 70 0.44 4.35 -27.17
CA LEU A 70 -0.19 3.12 -27.63
C LEU A 70 -1.54 2.92 -26.94
N LEU A 71 -2.61 3.36 -27.61
CA LEU A 71 -3.99 3.19 -27.10
C LEU A 71 -4.49 1.77 -27.29
N GLY A 72 -5.35 1.30 -26.38
CA GLY A 72 -5.91 -0.05 -26.41
C GLY A 72 -4.88 -1.17 -26.19
N HIS A 73 -3.73 -0.87 -25.58
CA HIS A 73 -2.67 -1.84 -25.34
C HIS A 73 -2.49 -2.14 -23.84
N GLY A 74 -2.16 -3.40 -23.55
CA GLY A 74 -1.82 -3.89 -22.22
C GLY A 74 -0.52 -4.67 -22.22
N ILE A 75 0.24 -4.62 -21.12
CA ILE A 75 1.37 -5.51 -20.89
C ILE A 75 0.85 -6.93 -20.60
N ALA A 76 1.16 -7.88 -21.48
CA ALA A 76 0.91 -9.30 -21.24
C ALA A 76 2.03 -9.95 -20.42
N LYS A 77 3.28 -9.53 -20.65
CA LYS A 77 4.45 -10.07 -19.94
C LYS A 77 5.57 -9.05 -19.89
N VAL A 78 6.16 -8.87 -18.72
CA VAL A 78 7.45 -8.17 -18.58
C VAL A 78 8.58 -9.18 -18.82
N LEU A 79 9.63 -8.75 -19.52
CA LEU A 79 10.79 -9.55 -19.89
C LEU A 79 11.99 -9.14 -19.04
N GLY A 80 12.85 -10.12 -18.75
CA GLY A 80 14.01 -9.93 -17.88
C GLY A 80 14.14 -11.09 -16.89
N ASP A 81 15.27 -11.11 -16.19
CA ASP A 81 15.55 -12.03 -15.09
C ASP A 81 15.73 -11.23 -13.79
N LYS A 82 16.93 -10.65 -13.59
CA LYS A 82 17.25 -9.81 -12.43
C LYS A 82 16.77 -8.36 -12.55
N SER A 83 16.51 -7.92 -13.77
CA SER A 83 16.04 -6.58 -14.10
C SER A 83 15.18 -6.61 -15.36
N VAL A 84 14.37 -5.58 -15.56
CA VAL A 84 13.58 -5.42 -16.78
C VAL A 84 14.52 -5.25 -17.98
N SER A 85 14.22 -5.98 -19.06
CA SER A 85 14.90 -5.85 -20.35
C SER A 85 13.92 -5.67 -21.51
N GLY A 86 12.62 -5.61 -21.22
CA GLY A 86 11.58 -5.43 -22.22
C GLY A 86 10.19 -5.78 -21.72
N ALA A 87 9.22 -5.68 -22.61
CA ALA A 87 7.85 -6.13 -22.36
C ALA A 87 7.19 -6.61 -23.65
N GLN A 88 6.28 -7.57 -23.51
CA GLN A 88 5.38 -8.01 -24.57
C GLN A 88 4.02 -7.37 -24.36
N LEU A 89 3.54 -6.61 -25.35
CA LEU A 89 2.22 -6.01 -25.34
C LEU A 89 1.19 -6.91 -26.04
N VAL A 90 -0.08 -6.68 -25.73
CA VAL A 90 -1.26 -7.23 -26.38
C VAL A 90 -2.27 -6.13 -26.66
N LYS A 91 -3.13 -6.36 -27.67
CA LYS A 91 -4.27 -5.48 -27.95
C LYS A 91 -5.45 -5.93 -27.09
N LEU A 92 -6.07 -4.98 -26.41
CA LEU A 92 -7.22 -5.19 -25.55
C LEU A 92 -8.51 -4.80 -26.27
N ASP A 93 -9.57 -5.57 -26.05
CA ASP A 93 -10.91 -5.19 -26.49
C ASP A 93 -11.29 -3.82 -25.88
N GLY A 94 -12.07 -3.02 -26.60
CA GLY A 94 -12.43 -1.67 -26.18
C GLY A 94 -13.38 -1.60 -24.99
N ARG A 95 -14.08 -2.70 -24.66
CA ARG A 95 -15.11 -2.74 -23.62
C ARG A 95 -14.83 -3.83 -22.59
N ASN A 96 -14.51 -5.02 -23.06
CA ASN A 96 -14.26 -6.21 -22.26
C ASN A 96 -12.78 -6.33 -21.92
N ASN A 97 -12.45 -6.76 -20.71
CA ASN A 97 -11.06 -6.96 -20.29
C ASN A 97 -10.48 -8.24 -20.89
N GLN A 98 -10.41 -8.29 -22.22
CA GLN A 98 -10.01 -9.45 -23.02
C GLN A 98 -8.96 -9.06 -24.06
N VAL A 99 -8.11 -10.01 -24.42
CA VAL A 99 -7.14 -9.85 -25.51
C VAL A 99 -7.83 -10.11 -26.85
N VAL A 100 -7.65 -9.20 -27.81
CA VAL A 100 -8.19 -9.30 -29.18
C VAL A 100 -7.11 -9.41 -30.25
N GLY A 101 -5.83 -9.29 -29.86
CA GLY A 101 -4.73 -9.43 -30.79
C GLY A 101 -3.37 -9.29 -30.14
N SER A 102 -2.33 -9.58 -30.92
CA SER A 102 -0.94 -9.36 -30.50
C SER A 102 -0.56 -7.88 -30.54
N GLY A 103 0.36 -7.49 -29.65
CA GLY A 103 1.03 -6.19 -29.65
C GLY A 103 2.53 -6.35 -29.88
N PRO A 104 3.27 -5.23 -29.97
CA PRO A 104 4.71 -5.26 -30.19
C PRO A 104 5.46 -5.82 -28.97
N ARG A 105 6.65 -6.37 -29.23
CA ARG A 105 7.67 -6.59 -28.21
C ARG A 105 8.54 -5.34 -28.12
N LEU A 106 8.66 -4.77 -26.94
CA LEU A 106 9.42 -3.57 -26.67
C LEU A 106 10.71 -3.90 -25.92
N SER A 107 11.81 -3.23 -26.29
CA SER A 107 13.05 -3.19 -25.52
C SER A 107 13.01 -1.96 -24.62
N VAL A 108 12.91 -2.18 -23.32
CA VAL A 108 12.81 -1.12 -22.30
C VAL A 108 13.57 -1.57 -21.05
N ASP A 109 14.10 -0.62 -20.28
CA ASP A 109 14.86 -0.90 -19.06
C ASP A 109 14.04 -0.72 -17.79
N THR A 110 12.90 -0.03 -17.88
CA THR A 110 12.00 0.23 -16.75
C THR A 110 10.53 0.15 -17.14
N VAL A 111 9.72 -0.46 -16.27
CA VAL A 111 8.25 -0.48 -16.37
C VAL A 111 7.63 0.28 -15.19
N LEU A 112 6.79 1.25 -15.55
CA LEU A 112 5.90 1.98 -14.65
C LEU A 112 4.46 1.53 -14.86
N SER A 113 3.68 1.48 -13.78
CA SER A 113 2.25 1.15 -13.86
C SER A 113 1.37 2.10 -13.06
N SER A 114 0.18 2.39 -13.61
CA SER A 114 -0.92 3.07 -12.92
C SER A 114 -2.23 2.30 -13.11
N GLY A 115 -2.61 1.52 -12.11
CA GLY A 115 -3.91 0.84 -12.05
C GLY A 115 -5.06 1.73 -11.56
N GLY A 116 -4.74 2.95 -11.13
CA GLY A 116 -5.63 3.85 -10.40
C GLY A 116 -5.09 4.11 -9.00
N LEU A 117 -5.76 5.00 -8.25
CA LEU A 117 -5.43 5.26 -6.85
C LEU A 117 -6.38 4.49 -5.93
N THR A 118 -6.00 4.35 -4.67
CA THR A 118 -6.86 3.84 -3.61
C THR A 118 -6.87 4.87 -2.49
N SER A 119 -8.06 5.27 -2.05
CA SER A 119 -8.20 6.22 -0.94
C SER A 119 -7.65 5.62 0.35
N THR A 120 -6.87 6.41 1.10
CA THR A 120 -6.33 5.97 2.39
C THR A 120 -7.42 6.08 3.47
N VAL A 121 -8.22 5.03 3.61
CA VAL A 121 -9.36 4.96 4.55
C VAL A 121 -9.02 4.45 5.95
N HIS A 122 -7.75 4.14 6.21
CA HIS A 122 -7.30 3.41 7.40
C HIS A 122 -7.77 4.05 8.72
N LEU A 123 -7.49 5.34 8.93
CA LEU A 123 -7.88 6.05 10.15
C LEU A 123 -9.41 6.17 10.31
N PHE A 124 -10.13 6.37 9.21
CA PHE A 124 -11.60 6.36 9.20
C PHE A 124 -12.13 4.98 9.67
N CYS A 125 -11.52 3.90 9.19
CA CYS A 125 -11.90 2.54 9.54
C CYS A 125 -11.50 2.14 10.97
N HIS A 126 -10.43 2.71 11.53
CA HIS A 126 -10.04 2.47 12.93
C HIS A 126 -11.12 2.91 13.92
N ASN A 127 -11.95 3.89 13.55
CA ASN A 127 -13.07 4.37 14.36
C ASN A 127 -14.40 3.66 14.04
N GLY A 128 -14.34 2.46 13.43
CA GLY A 128 -15.53 1.69 13.06
C GLY A 128 -16.23 2.14 11.77
N GLY A 129 -15.66 3.12 11.06
CA GLY A 129 -16.14 3.52 9.74
C GLY A 129 -16.05 2.36 8.74
N ARG A 130 -17.03 2.27 7.83
CA ARG A 130 -17.06 1.24 6.78
C ARG A 130 -16.91 1.90 5.41
N PRO A 131 -15.86 1.58 4.64
CA PRO A 131 -15.68 2.14 3.32
C PRO A 131 -16.73 1.55 2.36
N VAL A 132 -17.21 2.37 1.44
CA VAL A 132 -18.14 1.98 0.38
C VAL A 132 -17.39 1.90 -0.93
N TRP A 133 -17.64 0.84 -1.70
CA TRP A 133 -17.09 0.73 -3.04
C TRP A 133 -17.78 1.70 -3.99
N ASN A 134 -17.00 2.52 -4.69
CA ASN A 134 -17.50 3.42 -5.74
C ASN A 134 -16.71 3.20 -7.03
N GLN A 135 -17.34 2.53 -8.00
CA GLN A 135 -16.71 2.23 -9.29
C GLN A 135 -16.57 3.46 -10.21
N GLN A 136 -17.42 4.48 -10.03
CA GLN A 136 -17.35 5.73 -10.81
C GLN A 136 -16.24 6.67 -10.33
N GLN A 137 -15.72 6.44 -9.11
CA GLN A 137 -14.61 7.18 -8.50
C GLN A 137 -13.31 6.37 -8.45
N LEU A 138 -13.13 5.40 -9.36
CA LEU A 138 -11.79 4.89 -9.64
C LEU A 138 -10.90 6.11 -9.96
N PRO A 139 -9.81 6.39 -9.23
CA PRO A 139 -9.50 7.80 -9.00
C PRO A 139 -9.01 8.51 -10.25
N THR A 140 -9.84 9.43 -10.71
CA THR A 140 -9.42 10.57 -11.50
C THR A 140 -8.75 11.57 -10.54
N PRO A 141 -7.57 12.13 -10.87
CA PRO A 141 -7.03 13.29 -10.14
C PRO A 141 -8.07 14.43 -10.09
N PRO A 142 -8.06 15.30 -9.06
CA PRO A 142 -6.85 15.85 -8.47
C PRO A 142 -6.81 15.74 -6.93
N TRP A 143 -5.89 14.93 -6.41
CA TRP A 143 -5.31 14.92 -5.04
C TRP A 143 -6.21 14.98 -3.77
N ALA A 144 -7.54 15.03 -3.85
CA ALA A 144 -8.40 14.93 -2.68
C ALA A 144 -9.78 14.34 -3.03
N ALA A 145 -9.86 13.02 -3.15
CA ALA A 145 -10.99 12.36 -2.49
C ALA A 145 -10.69 12.43 -0.98
N LEU A 146 -10.83 13.64 -0.44
CA LEU A 146 -11.05 13.88 0.97
C LEU A 146 -12.12 12.85 1.32
N LEU A 147 -11.74 11.87 2.14
CA LEU A 147 -12.67 11.38 3.13
C LEU A 147 -13.14 12.66 3.81
N LEU A 148 -14.29 13.15 3.37
CA LEU A 148 -15.27 13.65 4.28
C LEU A 148 -15.60 12.47 5.20
N GLY A 149 -14.64 12.15 6.07
CA GLY A 149 -14.87 11.66 7.40
C GLY A 149 -15.59 12.79 8.12
N HIS A 150 -16.81 13.05 7.67
CA HIS A 150 -17.83 13.46 8.60
C HIS A 150 -18.02 12.23 9.49
N GLY A 151 -17.17 12.12 10.51
CA GLY A 151 -17.65 11.54 11.76
C GLY A 151 -18.99 12.22 12.02
N ARG A 152 -20.01 11.42 12.37
CA ARG A 152 -21.40 11.85 12.58
C ARG A 152 -21.46 13.32 13.05
N GLY A 153 -21.75 14.27 12.13
CA GLY A 153 -22.07 15.66 12.47
C GLY A 153 -21.16 16.82 12.04
N SER A 154 -20.06 16.66 11.30
CA SER A 154 -19.20 17.84 10.98
C SER A 154 -19.51 18.52 9.64
N SER A 155 -20.43 19.49 9.58
CA SER A 155 -20.65 20.34 8.40
C SER A 155 -19.45 21.26 8.09
N GLY A 156 -18.49 20.78 7.28
CA GLY A 156 -17.36 21.59 6.80
C GLY A 156 -17.37 21.68 5.28
N ASN A 157 -17.19 22.89 4.73
CA ASN A 157 -16.99 23.07 3.29
C ASN A 157 -15.58 22.60 2.91
N ALA A 158 -15.49 21.57 2.07
CA ALA A 158 -14.22 21.16 1.49
C ALA A 158 -13.67 22.27 0.57
N PRO A 159 -12.33 22.45 0.49
CA PRO A 159 -11.75 23.36 -0.50
C PRO A 159 -12.21 22.94 -1.90
N SER A 160 -12.70 23.91 -2.67
CA SER A 160 -13.09 23.70 -4.07
C SER A 160 -11.88 23.89 -4.96
N VAL A 161 -11.69 22.97 -5.90
CA VAL A 161 -10.68 23.06 -6.95
C VAL A 161 -11.38 23.07 -8.31
N ALA A 162 -10.78 23.73 -9.30
CA ALA A 162 -11.29 23.67 -10.65
C ALA A 162 -11.35 22.20 -11.11
N SER A 163 -12.51 21.79 -11.63
CA SER A 163 -12.66 20.46 -12.21
C SER A 163 -11.84 20.38 -13.48
N GLU A 164 -10.87 19.48 -13.53
CA GLU A 164 -10.17 19.16 -14.76
C GLU A 164 -10.98 18.17 -15.58
N GLU A 165 -10.89 18.29 -16.91
CA GLU A 165 -11.39 17.26 -17.79
C GLU A 165 -10.54 15.99 -17.62
N VAL A 166 -11.18 14.89 -17.23
CA VAL A 166 -10.53 13.60 -17.06
C VAL A 166 -11.35 12.55 -17.81
N ALA A 167 -10.67 11.72 -18.60
CA ALA A 167 -11.34 10.60 -19.25
C ALA A 167 -11.71 9.52 -18.24
N ALA A 168 -12.82 8.82 -18.48
CA ALA A 168 -13.26 7.74 -17.61
C ALA A 168 -12.15 6.69 -17.45
N PRO A 169 -11.85 6.25 -16.21
CA PRO A 169 -10.90 5.19 -15.96
C PRO A 169 -11.47 3.84 -16.38
N ARG A 170 -10.60 2.88 -16.67
CA ARG A 170 -10.97 1.50 -16.96
C ARG A 170 -10.53 0.58 -15.83
N ALA A 171 -11.48 -0.15 -15.24
CA ALA A 171 -11.22 -1.07 -14.15
C ALA A 171 -10.58 -2.38 -14.66
N ILE A 172 -9.26 -2.49 -14.60
CA ILE A 172 -8.53 -3.74 -14.86
C ILE A 172 -7.61 -4.01 -13.67
N PHE A 173 -7.89 -5.06 -12.90
CA PHE A 173 -7.07 -5.44 -11.75
C PHE A 173 -6.00 -6.46 -12.10
N ARG A 174 -6.19 -7.13 -13.24
CA ARG A 174 -5.22 -7.99 -13.89
C ARG A 174 -5.31 -7.80 -15.40
N LEU A 175 -4.21 -7.38 -16.02
CA LEU A 175 -4.13 -7.31 -17.46
C LEU A 175 -4.18 -8.73 -18.05
N PRO A 176 -5.09 -8.99 -19.00
CA PRO A 176 -5.17 -10.29 -19.64
C PRO A 176 -3.98 -10.48 -20.58
N ASP A 177 -3.42 -11.68 -20.61
CA ASP A 177 -2.32 -12.05 -21.51
C ASP A 177 -2.76 -12.99 -22.64
N GLY A 178 -4.08 -13.26 -22.72
CA GLY A 178 -4.69 -14.13 -23.72
C GLY A 178 -4.48 -15.61 -23.46
N LYS A 179 -3.95 -15.99 -22.28
CA LYS A 179 -3.71 -17.39 -21.91
C LYS A 179 -4.69 -17.85 -20.83
N PRO A 180 -4.94 -19.17 -20.73
CA PRO A 180 -5.72 -19.72 -19.63
C PRO A 180 -5.07 -19.44 -18.26
N GLU A 181 -5.89 -19.46 -17.21
CA GLU A 181 -5.43 -19.24 -15.83
C GLU A 181 -4.30 -20.19 -15.45
N GLY A 182 -3.22 -19.67 -14.85
CA GLY A 182 -2.05 -20.47 -14.46
C GLY A 182 -1.08 -20.83 -15.60
N HIS A 183 -1.42 -20.60 -16.87
CA HIS A 183 -0.53 -20.82 -18.02
C HIS A 183 0.15 -19.55 -18.53
N GLY A 184 -0.24 -18.41 -17.96
CA GLY A 184 0.22 -17.08 -18.29
C GLY A 184 1.56 -16.68 -17.68
N ALA A 185 1.93 -15.41 -17.87
CA ALA A 185 2.96 -14.81 -17.03
C ALA A 185 2.47 -14.70 -15.58
N LYS A 186 3.39 -14.75 -14.60
CA LYS A 186 3.03 -14.52 -13.20
C LYS A 186 2.48 -13.10 -13.03
N ALA A 187 1.26 -13.00 -12.54
CA ALA A 187 0.61 -11.73 -12.20
C ALA A 187 0.64 -11.56 -10.67
N PHE A 188 1.71 -10.98 -10.15
CA PHE A 188 1.84 -10.71 -8.72
C PHE A 188 0.85 -9.64 -8.25
N VAL A 189 0.23 -9.89 -7.10
CA VAL A 189 -0.72 -9.01 -6.43
C VAL A 189 -0.10 -8.46 -5.15
N ASP A 190 0.60 -9.30 -4.39
CA ASP A 190 1.38 -8.93 -3.21
C ASP A 190 2.86 -9.25 -3.44
N TYR A 191 3.69 -8.21 -3.58
CA TYR A 191 5.10 -8.38 -3.85
C TYR A 191 5.91 -8.82 -2.62
N GLN A 192 5.48 -8.48 -1.41
CA GLN A 192 6.26 -8.79 -0.22
C GLN A 192 6.10 -10.25 0.20
N ASN A 193 4.92 -10.83 -0.07
CA ASN A 193 4.60 -12.22 0.25
C ASN A 193 4.53 -13.14 -0.97
N ASP A 194 4.98 -12.68 -2.14
CA ASP A 194 4.98 -13.44 -3.40
C ASP A 194 3.60 -14.00 -3.82
N VAL A 195 2.51 -13.30 -3.48
CA VAL A 195 1.15 -13.75 -3.82
C VAL A 195 0.79 -13.33 -5.24
N ALA A 196 0.46 -14.29 -6.10
CA ALA A 196 -0.03 -14.07 -7.44
C ALA A 196 -1.56 -14.21 -7.55
N ALA A 197 -2.12 -13.71 -8.65
CA ALA A 197 -3.55 -13.85 -8.95
C ALA A 197 -3.99 -15.32 -8.98
N ALA A 198 -3.14 -16.21 -9.50
CA ALA A 198 -3.40 -17.66 -9.55
C ALA A 198 -3.56 -18.29 -8.15
N ASP A 199 -2.88 -17.76 -7.13
CA ASP A 199 -3.02 -18.24 -5.74
C ASP A 199 -4.39 -17.86 -5.17
N ILE A 200 -4.89 -16.67 -5.49
CA ILE A 200 -6.25 -16.22 -5.14
C ILE A 200 -7.29 -17.08 -5.83
N HIS A 201 -7.13 -17.36 -7.14
CA HIS A 201 -8.01 -18.28 -7.86
C HIS A 201 -7.98 -19.70 -7.26
N THR A 202 -6.81 -20.16 -6.84
CA THR A 202 -6.65 -21.46 -6.18
C THR A 202 -7.41 -21.51 -4.85
N ALA A 203 -7.28 -20.48 -4.01
CA ALA A 203 -8.03 -20.40 -2.76
C ALA A 203 -9.56 -20.45 -3.00
N VAL A 204 -10.05 -19.72 -4.00
CA VAL A 204 -11.49 -19.75 -4.34
C VAL A 204 -11.92 -21.11 -4.89
N ARG A 205 -11.08 -21.75 -5.72
CA ARG A 205 -11.31 -23.11 -6.25
C ARG A 205 -11.35 -24.16 -5.15
N GLU A 206 -10.54 -23.99 -4.10
CA GLU A 206 -10.55 -24.81 -2.88
C GLU A 206 -11.67 -24.42 -1.90
N ASN A 207 -12.66 -23.68 -2.39
CA ASN A 207 -13.91 -23.33 -1.70
C ASN A 207 -13.75 -22.33 -0.54
N TYR A 208 -12.65 -21.58 -0.47
CA TYR A 208 -12.59 -20.41 0.39
C TYR A 208 -13.46 -19.28 -0.20
N ARG A 209 -14.55 -18.94 0.49
CA ARG A 209 -15.54 -17.94 0.03
C ARG A 209 -15.43 -16.58 0.70
N SER A 210 -15.03 -16.56 1.98
CA SER A 210 -14.83 -15.32 2.73
C SER A 210 -13.49 -14.70 2.34
N ILE A 211 -13.47 -13.38 2.14
CA ILE A 211 -12.23 -12.66 1.84
C ILE A 211 -11.18 -12.82 2.96
N GLU A 212 -11.65 -12.93 4.20
CA GLU A 212 -10.82 -13.17 5.38
C GLU A 212 -10.14 -14.55 5.32
N HIS A 213 -10.78 -15.55 4.70
CA HIS A 213 -10.16 -16.87 4.49
C HIS A 213 -9.18 -16.85 3.32
N VAL A 214 -9.55 -16.25 2.18
CA VAL A 214 -8.63 -16.09 1.03
C VAL A 214 -7.35 -15.39 1.49
N LYS A 215 -7.48 -14.34 2.31
CA LYS A 215 -6.35 -13.62 2.88
C LYS A 215 -5.44 -14.50 3.75
N ARG A 216 -6.02 -15.29 4.67
CA ARG A 216 -5.25 -16.19 5.56
C ARG A 216 -4.60 -17.35 4.82
N TYR A 217 -5.27 -17.88 3.81
CA TYR A 217 -4.75 -18.97 2.99
C TYR A 217 -3.56 -18.52 2.13
N THR A 218 -3.67 -17.34 1.51
CA THR A 218 -2.65 -16.81 0.59
C THR A 218 -1.58 -15.94 1.26
N ALA A 219 -1.78 -15.50 2.51
CA ALA A 219 -1.02 -14.44 3.16
C ALA A 219 -1.09 -13.06 2.45
N LEU A 220 -2.09 -12.83 1.60
CA LEU A 220 -2.34 -11.54 0.93
C LEU A 220 -2.42 -10.39 1.96
N GLY A 221 -1.59 -9.35 1.80
CA GLY A 221 -1.61 -8.16 2.64
C GLY A 221 -1.13 -8.37 4.07
N PHE A 222 -0.38 -9.44 4.35
CA PHE A 222 0.23 -9.71 5.66
C PHE A 222 1.65 -9.12 5.78
N GLY A 223 2.14 -8.47 4.72
CA GLY A 223 3.47 -7.86 4.70
C GLY A 223 3.60 -6.69 5.68
N THR A 224 4.82 -6.17 5.81
CA THR A 224 5.10 -4.96 6.62
C THR A 224 4.41 -3.71 6.05
N ASP A 225 4.04 -3.72 4.77
CA ASP A 225 3.24 -2.68 4.15
C ASP A 225 1.74 -2.77 4.50
N GLN A 226 1.29 -3.88 5.10
CA GLN A 226 -0.10 -4.20 5.45
C GLN A 226 -1.04 -4.19 4.24
N GLY A 227 -0.52 -4.54 3.06
CA GLY A 227 -1.31 -4.67 1.83
C GLY A 227 -1.81 -3.35 1.26
N LYS A 228 -1.11 -2.24 1.52
CA LYS A 228 -1.42 -0.91 0.95
C LYS A 228 -1.42 -0.92 -0.58
N LEU A 229 -0.62 -1.78 -1.21
CA LEU A 229 -0.55 -1.93 -2.66
C LEU A 229 -1.31 -3.16 -3.18
N SER A 230 -1.63 -4.14 -2.33
CA SER A 230 -2.11 -5.46 -2.75
C SER A 230 -3.60 -5.71 -2.45
N ASN A 231 -4.14 -5.20 -1.34
CA ASN A 231 -5.45 -5.62 -0.83
C ASN A 231 -6.59 -5.37 -1.83
N ILE A 232 -6.73 -4.15 -2.36
CA ILE A 232 -7.84 -3.83 -3.28
C ILE A 232 -7.76 -4.65 -4.58
N ASN A 233 -6.55 -4.82 -5.13
CA ASN A 233 -6.33 -5.65 -6.31
C ASN A 233 -6.71 -7.11 -6.02
N GLY A 234 -6.28 -7.64 -4.88
CA GLY A 234 -6.61 -9.00 -4.48
C GLY A 234 -8.10 -9.19 -4.19
N PHE A 235 -8.78 -8.21 -3.61
CA PHE A 235 -10.23 -8.28 -3.36
C PHE A 235 -11.01 -8.26 -4.67
N ALA A 236 -10.58 -7.47 -5.65
CA ALA A 236 -11.20 -7.44 -6.96
C ALA A 236 -11.01 -8.76 -7.72
N ILE A 237 -9.81 -9.34 -7.68
CA ILE A 237 -9.52 -10.65 -8.28
C ILE A 237 -10.32 -11.76 -7.57
N ALA A 238 -10.42 -11.72 -6.23
CA ALA A 238 -11.25 -12.66 -5.49
C ALA A 238 -12.74 -12.50 -5.83
N ALA A 239 -13.24 -11.28 -6.01
CA ALA A 239 -14.61 -10.99 -6.42
C ALA A 239 -14.92 -11.59 -7.80
N GLU A 240 -14.02 -11.38 -8.76
CA GLU A 240 -14.10 -11.96 -10.09
C GLU A 240 -14.13 -13.49 -10.02
N ALA A 241 -13.19 -14.10 -9.29
CA ALA A 241 -13.12 -15.56 -9.13
C ALA A 241 -14.37 -16.15 -8.43
N LEU A 242 -15.01 -15.38 -7.54
CA LEU A 242 -16.24 -15.78 -6.85
C LEU A 242 -17.50 -15.51 -7.68
N GLY A 243 -17.40 -14.78 -8.80
CA GLY A 243 -18.55 -14.34 -9.60
C GLY A 243 -19.45 -13.36 -8.86
N LYS A 244 -18.89 -12.52 -7.99
CA LYS A 244 -19.65 -11.56 -7.16
C LYS A 244 -19.22 -10.12 -7.43
N PRO A 245 -20.12 -9.13 -7.26
CA PRO A 245 -19.71 -7.74 -7.19
C PRO A 245 -18.69 -7.52 -6.07
N ILE A 246 -17.65 -6.73 -6.32
CA ILE A 246 -16.63 -6.42 -5.31
C ILE A 246 -17.21 -5.77 -4.05
N ALA A 247 -18.31 -5.03 -4.17
CA ALA A 247 -19.03 -4.46 -3.03
C ALA A 247 -19.54 -5.52 -2.04
N GLU A 248 -19.79 -6.75 -2.50
CA GLU A 248 -20.26 -7.87 -1.67
C GLU A 248 -19.12 -8.70 -1.05
N VAL A 249 -17.89 -8.61 -1.59
CA VAL A 249 -16.71 -9.28 -1.02
C VAL A 249 -16.28 -8.62 0.29
N GLY A 250 -16.63 -7.33 0.48
CA GLY A 250 -16.33 -6.56 1.67
C GLY A 250 -14.88 -6.09 1.71
N THR A 251 -14.51 -5.44 2.81
CA THR A 251 -13.11 -5.11 3.13
C THR A 251 -12.68 -5.86 4.37
N THR A 252 -11.37 -6.06 4.54
CA THR A 252 -10.84 -6.62 5.78
C THR A 252 -10.71 -5.56 6.86
N THR A 253 -10.60 -6.00 8.11
CA THR A 253 -10.45 -5.09 9.25
C THR A 253 -9.17 -4.28 9.15
N TYR A 254 -9.28 -2.94 9.26
CA TYR A 254 -8.13 -2.03 9.39
C TYR A 254 -7.74 -1.92 10.87
N ARG A 255 -6.45 -2.02 11.18
CA ARG A 255 -5.94 -2.05 12.56
C ARG A 255 -4.82 -1.02 12.75
N PRO A 256 -4.75 -0.35 13.91
CA PRO A 256 -3.56 0.36 14.33
C PRO A 256 -2.35 -0.60 14.45
N SER A 257 -1.12 -0.13 14.21
CA SER A 257 -0.75 1.21 13.74
C SER A 257 -0.78 1.30 12.21
N TYR A 258 -1.06 2.49 11.64
CA TYR A 258 -1.10 2.70 10.18
C TYR A 258 0.21 2.30 9.48
N THR A 259 1.32 2.64 10.11
CA THR A 259 2.67 2.14 9.82
C THR A 259 3.28 1.58 11.10
N PRO A 260 4.23 0.63 11.02
CA PRO A 260 4.90 0.08 12.20
C PRO A 260 5.50 1.17 13.10
N VAL A 261 5.39 0.98 14.41
CA VAL A 261 5.98 1.84 15.45
C VAL A 261 6.93 0.99 16.27
N THR A 262 8.10 1.53 16.61
CA THR A 262 9.08 0.82 17.44
C THR A 262 8.56 0.65 18.86
N PHE A 263 8.89 -0.47 19.51
CA PHE A 263 8.48 -0.70 20.90
C PHE A 263 9.06 0.34 21.86
N GLY A 264 10.28 0.82 21.60
CA GLY A 264 10.88 1.89 22.40
C GLY A 264 10.10 3.21 22.35
N ALA A 265 9.53 3.56 21.19
CA ALA A 265 8.68 4.74 21.08
C ALA A 265 7.36 4.58 21.86
N LEU A 266 6.79 3.36 21.90
CA LEU A 266 5.60 3.06 22.70
C LEU A 266 5.89 3.03 24.20
N ALA A 267 7.06 2.51 24.60
CA ALA A 267 7.50 2.49 26.00
C ALA A 267 7.74 3.92 26.53
N GLY A 268 8.19 4.85 25.68
CA GLY A 268 8.46 6.23 26.07
C GLY A 268 9.49 6.28 27.21
N PRO A 269 9.29 7.11 28.25
CA PRO A 269 10.18 7.17 29.40
C PRO A 269 9.98 6.02 30.40
N HIS A 270 9.08 5.06 30.18
CA HIS A 270 8.83 3.95 31.10
C HIS A 270 9.91 2.87 30.99
N VAL A 271 11.12 3.20 31.44
CA VAL A 271 12.30 2.32 31.43
C VAL A 271 13.12 2.53 32.71
N GLY A 272 13.81 1.48 33.19
CA GLY A 272 14.67 1.59 34.38
C GLY A 272 13.95 2.16 35.61
N GLU A 273 14.52 3.20 36.20
CA GLU A 273 14.01 3.89 37.40
C GLU A 273 12.67 4.61 37.19
N THR A 274 12.28 4.88 35.94
CA THR A 274 11.02 5.54 35.57
C THR A 274 9.98 4.57 35.01
N PHE A 275 10.27 3.26 35.04
CA PHE A 275 9.31 2.23 34.63
C PHE A 275 8.06 2.22 35.50
N ASP A 276 8.25 2.23 36.83
CA ASP A 276 7.19 2.34 37.82
C ASP A 276 7.64 3.23 38.98
N ALA A 277 6.69 3.86 39.66
CA ALA A 277 7.00 4.79 40.73
C ALA A 277 7.61 4.06 41.93
N ARG A 278 8.77 4.55 42.41
CA ARG A 278 9.34 4.16 43.70
C ARG A 278 8.89 5.14 44.78
N ARG A 279 8.19 4.64 45.79
CA ARG A 279 7.67 5.42 46.92
C ARG A 279 8.53 5.18 48.15
N TYR A 280 8.81 6.27 48.85
CA TYR A 280 9.67 6.28 50.03
C TYR A 280 8.94 6.97 51.19
N THR A 281 9.16 6.50 52.42
CA THR A 281 8.55 7.13 53.60
C THR A 281 9.30 8.43 53.95
N ALA A 282 8.72 9.26 54.81
CA ALA A 282 9.41 10.46 55.31
C ALA A 282 10.73 10.16 56.05
N MET A 283 10.96 8.90 56.45
CA MET A 283 12.15 8.45 57.17
C MET A 283 13.24 7.88 56.24
N GLN A 284 13.07 7.95 54.92
CA GLN A 284 13.97 7.31 53.96
C GLN A 284 15.45 7.65 54.17
N ALA A 285 15.77 8.93 54.37
CA ALA A 285 17.14 9.36 54.62
C ALA A 285 17.76 8.69 55.87
N SER A 286 16.96 8.39 56.90
CA SER A 286 17.41 7.65 58.08
C SER A 286 17.66 6.18 57.76
N HIS A 287 16.83 5.58 56.90
CA HIS A 287 17.01 4.20 56.45
C HIS A 287 18.32 4.06 55.65
N ASP A 288 18.56 4.96 54.70
CA ASP A 288 19.78 4.98 53.89
C ASP A 288 21.04 5.19 54.74
N ALA A 289 20.99 6.13 55.69
CA ALA A 289 22.12 6.40 56.59
C ALA A 289 22.51 5.21 57.47
N ARG A 290 21.54 4.34 57.77
CA ARG A 290 21.74 3.09 58.54
C ARG A 290 22.00 1.88 57.64
N LYS A 291 22.19 2.10 56.33
CA LYS A 291 22.43 1.05 55.33
C LYS A 291 21.35 -0.03 55.34
N ALA A 292 20.07 0.39 55.41
CA ALA A 292 18.96 -0.54 55.25
C ALA A 292 19.06 -1.27 53.91
N GLU A 293 18.81 -2.57 53.93
CA GLU A 293 18.45 -3.31 52.72
C GLU A 293 16.95 -3.18 52.50
N TYR A 294 16.50 -3.15 51.24
CA TYR A 294 15.11 -2.84 50.89
C TYR A 294 14.39 -4.02 50.25
N GLU A 295 13.11 -4.15 50.57
CA GLU A 295 12.16 -4.98 49.84
C GLU A 295 11.16 -4.10 49.08
N VAL A 296 10.70 -4.60 47.94
CA VAL A 296 9.67 -3.94 47.12
C VAL A 296 8.29 -4.43 47.57
N VAL A 297 7.54 -3.58 48.26
CA VAL A 297 6.17 -3.88 48.73
C VAL A 297 5.18 -3.03 47.95
N GLY A 298 4.69 -3.58 46.84
CA GLY A 298 3.96 -2.81 45.84
C GLY A 298 4.90 -1.79 45.18
N GLN A 299 4.61 -0.50 45.35
CA GLN A 299 5.49 0.59 44.88
C GLN A 299 6.41 1.13 45.98
N TRP A 300 6.32 0.62 47.21
CA TRP A 300 7.10 1.13 48.34
C TRP A 300 8.44 0.42 48.48
N MET A 301 9.49 1.20 48.61
CA MET A 301 10.80 0.72 49.04
C MET A 301 10.80 0.70 50.57
N ARG A 302 10.51 -0.45 51.17
CA ARG A 302 10.45 -0.60 52.62
C ARG A 302 11.75 -1.22 53.12
N PRO A 303 12.31 -0.75 54.25
CA PRO A 303 13.42 -1.43 54.88
C PRO A 303 13.04 -2.88 55.16
N TRP A 304 13.80 -3.80 54.60
CA TRP A 304 13.68 -5.23 54.84
C TRP A 304 14.42 -5.58 56.14
N TYR A 305 15.66 -5.11 56.28
CA TYR A 305 16.47 -5.26 57.49
C TYR A 305 17.65 -4.26 57.50
N PHE A 306 18.38 -4.17 58.62
CA PHE A 306 19.48 -3.24 58.83
C PHE A 306 20.76 -4.00 59.26
N PRO A 307 21.59 -4.47 58.32
CA PRO A 307 22.77 -5.26 58.66
C PRO A 307 23.89 -4.43 59.28
N LYS A 308 24.56 -4.97 60.31
CA LYS A 308 25.89 -4.50 60.72
C LYS A 308 26.98 -5.13 59.82
N PRO A 309 28.21 -4.58 59.82
CA PRO A 309 29.29 -5.15 59.02
C PRO A 309 29.52 -6.65 59.33
N GLY A 310 29.35 -7.49 58.31
CA GLY A 310 29.52 -8.94 58.42
C GLY A 310 28.26 -9.74 58.78
N GLU A 311 27.12 -9.09 59.05
CA GLU A 311 25.83 -9.77 59.28
C GLU A 311 25.13 -10.08 57.95
N ASP A 312 24.52 -11.27 57.86
CA ASP A 312 23.52 -11.59 56.84
C ASP A 312 22.11 -11.26 57.35
N LEU A 313 21.07 -11.50 56.53
CA LEU A 313 19.68 -11.26 56.92
C LEU A 313 19.31 -11.91 58.25
N HIS A 314 19.72 -13.17 58.49
CA HIS A 314 19.33 -13.89 59.70
C HIS A 314 20.05 -13.32 60.93
N ALA A 315 21.34 -13.02 60.83
CA ALA A 315 22.10 -12.41 61.91
C ALA A 315 21.61 -10.99 62.23
N ALA A 316 21.09 -10.25 61.25
CA ALA A 316 20.64 -8.87 61.42
C ALA A 316 19.23 -8.72 62.03
N VAL A 317 18.40 -9.77 62.01
CA VAL A 317 17.01 -9.75 62.50
C VAL A 317 16.78 -10.54 63.79
N ASN A 318 17.81 -11.26 64.28
CA ASN A 318 17.82 -11.93 65.59
C ASN A 318 18.61 -11.14 66.62
#